data_AF-A0A968GUR6-F1
#
_entry.id   AF-A0A968GUR6-F1
#
_cell.length_a   1.000
_cell.length_b   1.000
_cell.length_c   1.000
_cell.angle_alpha   90.00
_cell.angle_beta   90.00
_cell.angle_gamma   90.00
#
_symmetry.space_group_name_H-M   'P 1'
#
loop_
_entity.id
_entity.type
_entity.pdbx_description
1 polymer ?
#
loop_
_entity_poly.entity_id
_entity_poly.type
_entity_poly.pdbx_seq_one_letter_code
_entity_poly.pdbx_strand_id
1 'polypeptide(L)'
;MTFVSFICFGIFVLLMISLFKKDTDVFSPARLFVIIWSLAIGLTDLKLSRYQIIWTDFSWIMILISLFSMLTGMFIVYVINIDKPVKKIDFVRNSFKENFFDSSKLFRYVIFLFQAYIVSYIVSALVIGFVPLFTLYPGVARNDWGIFGFGLFVQSFPAIIYLIILYYIITKGQRKEKILLAFIFFVTSFTYALLLQRYYVVFAIILSAVSMYYMTNLLRLKNVLVITVIIMIVIFSMTFVRLTGTISNYLYYLSDMKFNVKYALFTEPYMYVAMNLENYAHSVDKINNFTYGIFSFDFVFALAGIKHQVVEYLRLPKYPFLLSNNYNTYTMFFIYYWDFGILGLGLIPMMLGALFSKLYYKMRRNPNLNTISVYSIFSFVIIFSFFIPIISFLHFAFNLLIIYFVTKKITAL
;
A
#
# COMPACT_ATOMS: atom_id res chain seq x y z
N MET A 1 14.41 26.60 -1.20
CA MET A 1 13.18 25.87 -0.84
C MET A 1 12.02 26.82 -1.01
N THR A 2 10.96 26.36 -1.64
CA THR A 2 9.68 27.08 -1.81
C THR A 2 8.93 27.18 -0.48
N PHE A 3 8.04 28.17 -0.37
CA PHE A 3 7.23 28.38 0.84
C PHE A 3 6.31 27.19 1.17
N VAL A 4 5.71 26.57 0.13
CA VAL A 4 4.86 25.38 0.29
C VAL A 4 5.64 24.20 0.85
N SER A 5 6.81 23.89 0.26
CA SER A 5 7.73 22.86 0.78
C SER A 5 8.11 23.10 2.24
N PHE A 6 8.43 24.35 2.62
CA PHE A 6 8.76 24.72 4.00
C PHE A 6 7.61 24.44 4.97
N ILE A 7 6.38 24.87 4.66
CA ILE A 7 5.18 24.60 5.47
C ILE A 7 4.96 23.10 5.61
N CYS A 8 5.01 22.36 4.50
CA CYS A 8 4.75 20.93 4.46
C CYS A 8 5.74 20.14 5.33
N PHE A 9 7.04 20.47 5.24
CA PHE A 9 8.03 19.88 6.14
C PHE A 9 7.86 20.31 7.60
N GLY A 10 7.43 21.55 7.85
CA GLY A 10 7.08 22.01 9.20
C GLY A 10 5.96 21.17 9.82
N ILE A 11 4.86 20.96 9.09
CA ILE A 11 3.74 20.09 9.50
C ILE A 11 4.22 18.66 9.74
N PHE A 12 5.01 18.11 8.81
CA PHE A 12 5.58 16.77 8.93
C PHE A 12 6.40 16.63 10.23
N VAL A 13 7.34 17.54 10.47
CA VAL A 13 8.21 17.52 11.65
C VAL A 13 7.40 17.66 12.94
N LEU A 14 6.43 18.58 12.99
CA LEU A 14 5.56 18.76 14.15
C LEU A 14 4.76 17.49 14.46
N LEU A 15 4.21 16.84 13.45
CA LEU A 15 3.48 15.58 13.63
C LEU A 15 4.41 14.44 14.03
N MET A 16 5.62 14.37 13.48
CA MET A 16 6.62 13.39 13.89
C MET A 16 7.04 13.58 15.35
N ILE A 17 7.24 14.82 15.80
CA ILE A 17 7.51 15.14 17.21
C ILE A 17 6.32 14.74 18.09
N SER A 18 5.08 14.94 17.60
CA SER A 18 3.87 14.56 18.33
C SER A 18 3.73 13.04 18.56
N LEU A 19 4.49 12.19 17.83
CA LEU A 19 4.51 10.74 18.05
C LEU A 19 5.28 10.32 19.30
N PHE A 20 6.13 11.21 19.85
CA PHE A 20 6.86 10.95 21.09
C PHE A 20 6.03 11.26 22.34
N LYS A 21 4.86 11.88 22.19
CA LYS A 21 3.96 12.12 23.32
C LYS A 21 3.39 10.79 23.84
N LYS A 22 3.25 10.68 25.15
CA LYS A 22 2.68 9.48 25.80
C LYS A 22 1.25 9.23 25.29
N ASP A 23 0.90 7.95 25.13
CA ASP A 23 -0.42 7.47 24.67
C ASP A 23 -0.82 7.87 23.23
N THR A 24 0.09 8.41 22.40
CA THR A 24 -0.25 8.70 21.00
C THR A 24 -0.23 7.47 20.11
N ASP A 25 -1.30 7.29 19.34
CA ASP A 25 -1.42 6.24 18.34
C ASP A 25 -0.81 6.69 17.01
N VAL A 26 0.29 6.03 16.63
CA VAL A 26 1.05 6.31 15.40
C VAL A 26 0.20 6.06 14.16
N PHE A 27 -0.62 5.00 14.19
CA PHE A 27 -1.43 4.59 13.05
C PHE A 27 -2.84 5.16 13.12
N SER A 28 -3.08 6.28 13.83
CA SER A 28 -4.38 6.97 13.75
C SER A 28 -4.62 7.52 12.32
N PRO A 29 -5.82 7.37 11.73
CA PRO A 29 -6.04 7.60 10.29
C PRO A 29 -5.64 9.00 9.80
N ALA A 30 -6.16 10.04 10.45
CA ALA A 30 -5.91 11.43 10.06
C ALA A 30 -4.45 11.81 10.23
N ARG A 31 -3.82 11.40 11.33
CA ARG A 31 -2.40 11.67 11.58
C ARG A 31 -1.53 11.01 10.51
N LEU A 32 -1.77 9.72 10.26
CA LEU A 32 -1.04 8.95 9.26
C LEU A 32 -1.18 9.58 7.87
N PHE A 33 -2.39 9.96 7.50
CA PHE A 33 -2.68 10.63 6.23
C PHE A 33 -1.95 11.96 6.10
N VAL A 34 -2.02 12.83 7.11
CA VAL A 34 -1.35 14.15 7.05
C VAL A 34 0.17 14.00 7.00
N ILE A 35 0.77 13.10 7.79
CA ILE A 35 2.22 12.84 7.76
C ILE A 35 2.67 12.47 6.34
N ILE A 36 1.96 11.54 5.70
CA ILE A 36 2.31 11.04 4.37
C ILE A 36 2.16 12.13 3.32
N TRP A 37 1.04 12.86 3.32
CA TRP A 37 0.79 13.88 2.31
C TRP A 37 1.61 15.15 2.51
N SER A 38 1.90 15.55 3.74
CA SER A 38 2.83 16.65 4.00
C SER A 38 4.23 16.30 3.54
N LEU A 39 4.69 15.05 3.74
CA LEU A 39 5.98 14.61 3.22
C LEU A 39 5.98 14.55 1.69
N ALA A 40 4.96 13.96 1.07
CA ALA A 40 4.87 13.79 -0.38
C ALA A 40 4.82 15.13 -1.13
N ILE A 41 3.99 16.08 -0.68
CA ILE A 41 3.91 17.43 -1.26
C ILE A 41 5.22 18.18 -0.99
N GLY A 42 5.74 18.13 0.23
CA GLY A 42 6.99 18.79 0.60
C GLY A 42 8.17 18.35 -0.26
N LEU A 43 8.29 17.05 -0.53
CA LEU A 43 9.30 16.48 -1.43
C LEU A 43 9.05 16.89 -2.89
N THR A 44 7.82 16.75 -3.38
CA THR A 44 7.49 17.05 -4.78
C THR A 44 7.80 18.52 -5.12
N ASP A 45 7.48 19.42 -4.20
CA ASP A 45 7.67 20.85 -4.39
C ASP A 45 9.14 21.33 -4.32
N LEU A 46 10.09 20.43 -3.98
CA LEU A 46 11.52 20.72 -4.14
C LEU A 46 11.98 20.78 -5.60
N LYS A 47 11.21 20.17 -6.52
CA LYS A 47 11.45 20.18 -7.97
C LYS A 47 12.89 19.78 -8.36
N LEU A 48 13.44 18.75 -7.72
CA LEU A 48 14.82 18.28 -7.91
C LEU A 48 15.10 17.55 -9.24
N SER A 49 14.08 17.21 -10.03
CA SER A 49 14.22 16.68 -11.40
C SER A 49 13.75 17.70 -12.43
N ARG A 50 14.30 17.66 -13.65
CA ARG A 50 13.84 18.48 -14.78
C ARG A 50 12.51 18.02 -15.38
N TYR A 51 12.04 16.81 -15.06
CA TYR A 51 10.69 16.37 -15.44
C TYR A 51 9.58 17.06 -14.65
N GLN A 52 9.92 17.70 -13.53
CA GLN A 52 8.94 18.33 -12.65
C GLN A 52 8.57 19.72 -13.14
N ILE A 53 7.27 19.99 -13.17
CA ILE A 53 6.71 21.24 -13.71
C ILE A 53 6.24 22.17 -12.60
N ILE A 54 6.06 23.45 -12.94
CA ILE A 54 5.33 24.37 -12.08
C ILE A 54 3.85 24.01 -12.20
N TRP A 55 3.22 23.77 -11.06
CA TRP A 55 1.80 23.42 -11.02
C TRP A 55 0.94 24.66 -11.23
N THR A 56 -0.12 24.50 -12.00
CA THR A 56 -1.14 25.54 -12.16
C THR A 56 -1.98 25.67 -10.89
N ASP A 57 -2.67 26.81 -10.74
CA ASP A 57 -3.61 27.01 -9.64
C ASP A 57 -4.72 25.95 -9.66
N PHE A 58 -5.14 25.52 -10.85
CA PHE A 58 -6.13 24.47 -11.02
C PHE A 58 -5.65 23.14 -10.42
N SER A 59 -4.46 22.68 -10.78
CA SER A 59 -3.82 21.49 -10.20
C SER A 59 -3.73 21.56 -8.67
N TRP A 60 -3.32 22.72 -8.13
CA TRP A 60 -3.27 22.93 -6.68
C TRP A 60 -4.64 22.84 -6.02
N ILE A 61 -5.67 23.47 -6.59
CA ILE A 61 -7.03 23.41 -6.06
C ILE A 61 -7.54 21.96 -6.09
N MET A 62 -7.31 21.22 -7.16
CA MET A 62 -7.78 19.83 -7.29
C MET A 62 -7.15 18.91 -6.23
N ILE A 63 -5.84 19.01 -5.99
CA ILE A 63 -5.23 18.20 -4.93
C ILE A 63 -5.74 18.63 -3.54
N LEU A 64 -5.90 19.94 -3.29
CA LEU A 64 -6.39 20.44 -2.01
C LEU A 64 -7.83 20.00 -1.71
N ILE A 65 -8.71 20.00 -2.71
CA ILE A 65 -10.08 19.45 -2.59
C ILE A 65 -10.02 17.99 -2.13
N SER A 66 -9.15 17.19 -2.74
CA SER A 66 -9.01 15.76 -2.43
C SER A 66 -8.55 15.53 -0.98
N LEU A 67 -7.52 16.28 -0.55
CA LEU A 67 -6.98 16.21 0.80
C LEU A 67 -7.98 16.67 1.85
N PHE A 68 -8.62 17.81 1.60
CA PHE A 68 -9.62 18.37 2.50
C PHE A 68 -10.79 17.41 2.64
N SER A 69 -11.32 16.89 1.54
CA SER A 69 -12.44 15.95 1.53
C SER A 69 -12.15 14.68 2.34
N MET A 70 -10.96 14.09 2.16
CA MET A 70 -10.52 12.93 2.97
C MET A 70 -10.49 13.27 4.47
N LEU A 71 -9.91 14.42 4.83
CA LEU A 71 -9.85 14.88 6.22
C LEU A 71 -11.24 15.19 6.79
N THR A 72 -12.14 15.77 6.01
CA THR A 72 -13.54 16.02 6.40
C THR A 72 -14.24 14.70 6.72
N GLY A 73 -14.09 13.67 5.87
CA GLY A 73 -14.63 12.34 6.12
C GLY A 73 -14.11 11.73 7.44
N MET A 74 -12.81 11.87 7.69
CA MET A 74 -12.19 11.42 8.94
C MET A 74 -12.72 12.21 10.15
N PHE A 75 -12.90 13.53 10.00
CA PHE A 75 -13.37 14.43 11.04
C PHE A 75 -14.84 14.16 11.42
N ILE A 76 -15.73 13.95 10.44
CA ILE A 76 -17.13 13.58 10.68
C ILE A 76 -17.21 12.37 11.60
N VAL A 77 -16.42 11.33 11.30
CA VAL A 77 -16.40 10.12 12.13
C VAL A 77 -15.74 10.36 13.49
N TYR A 78 -14.73 11.21 13.58
CA TYR A 78 -14.16 11.64 14.86
C TYR A 78 -15.24 12.27 15.76
N VAL A 79 -16.01 13.24 15.24
CA VAL A 79 -17.07 13.94 15.98
C VAL A 79 -18.15 12.96 16.47
N ILE A 80 -18.60 12.03 15.61
CA ILE A 80 -19.59 10.99 15.98
C ILE A 80 -19.09 10.08 17.14
N ASN A 81 -17.78 10.06 17.38
CA ASN A 81 -17.12 9.14 18.29
C ASN A 81 -16.45 9.83 19.49
N ILE A 82 -16.63 11.14 19.67
CA ILE A 82 -15.95 11.95 20.69
C ILE A 82 -16.28 11.51 22.12
N ASP A 83 -17.56 11.25 22.42
CA ASP A 83 -18.03 10.90 23.79
C ASP A 83 -17.98 9.39 24.10
N LYS A 84 -17.53 8.59 23.14
CA LYS A 84 -17.61 7.13 23.23
C LYS A 84 -16.26 6.57 23.64
N PRO A 85 -16.19 5.67 24.65
CA PRO A 85 -14.92 5.19 25.17
C PRO A 85 -14.11 4.45 24.09
N VAL A 86 -12.82 4.75 24.03
CA VAL A 86 -11.85 4.12 23.13
C VAL A 86 -10.80 3.42 23.99
N LYS A 87 -10.59 2.12 23.79
CA LYS A 87 -9.65 1.35 24.62
C LYS A 87 -8.22 1.78 24.33
N LYS A 88 -7.35 1.90 25.35
CA LYS A 88 -5.91 2.18 25.15
C LYS A 88 -5.21 1.04 24.41
N ILE A 89 -4.10 1.33 23.73
CA ILE A 89 -3.34 0.31 22.99
C ILE A 89 -2.87 -0.82 23.92
N ASP A 90 -2.43 -0.48 25.13
CA ASP A 90 -1.98 -1.51 26.09
C ASP A 90 -3.11 -2.45 26.52
N PHE A 91 -4.34 -1.95 26.64
CA PHE A 91 -5.51 -2.79 26.86
C PHE A 91 -5.75 -3.74 25.69
N VAL A 92 -5.66 -3.24 24.45
CA VAL A 92 -5.76 -4.08 23.24
C VAL A 92 -4.71 -5.19 23.28
N ARG A 93 -3.45 -4.85 23.55
CA ARG A 93 -2.35 -5.84 23.61
C ARG A 93 -2.54 -6.88 24.71
N ASN A 94 -3.00 -6.48 25.89
CA ASN A 94 -3.23 -7.42 26.98
C ASN A 94 -4.37 -8.39 26.65
N SER A 95 -5.46 -7.91 26.03
CA SER A 95 -6.56 -8.79 25.60
C SER A 95 -6.10 -9.89 24.64
N PHE A 96 -5.10 -9.64 23.78
CA PHE A 96 -4.54 -10.63 22.87
C PHE A 96 -3.55 -11.60 23.53
N LYS A 97 -2.94 -11.22 24.67
CA LYS A 97 -2.06 -12.13 25.42
C LYS A 97 -2.84 -13.16 26.23
N GLU A 98 -4.00 -12.75 26.71
CA GLU A 98 -4.90 -13.51 27.60
C GLU A 98 -5.82 -14.44 26.80
N ASN A 99 -6.28 -14.02 25.63
CA ASN A 99 -7.17 -14.84 24.79
C ASN A 99 -6.41 -15.99 24.11
N PHE A 100 -7.01 -17.19 24.16
CA PHE A 100 -6.62 -18.31 23.31
C PHE A 100 -7.37 -18.21 21.98
N PHE A 101 -6.74 -18.65 20.90
CA PHE A 101 -7.35 -18.63 19.57
C PHE A 101 -7.19 -20.00 18.92
N ASP A 102 -8.10 -20.34 18.02
CA ASP A 102 -8.07 -21.59 17.26
C ASP A 102 -6.93 -21.60 16.21
N SER A 103 -5.73 -21.97 16.68
CA SER A 103 -4.52 -22.05 15.85
C SER A 103 -4.62 -23.13 14.77
N SER A 104 -5.34 -24.22 15.03
CA SER A 104 -5.50 -25.34 14.10
C SER A 104 -6.33 -24.97 12.87
N LYS A 105 -7.35 -24.12 13.01
CA LYS A 105 -8.07 -23.56 11.84
C LYS A 105 -7.16 -22.64 11.03
N LEU A 106 -6.43 -21.74 11.68
CA LEU A 106 -5.50 -20.82 11.01
C LEU A 106 -4.44 -21.59 10.20
N PHE A 107 -3.84 -22.61 10.80
CA PHE A 107 -2.87 -23.48 10.14
C PHE A 107 -3.46 -24.12 8.86
N ARG A 108 -4.66 -24.72 8.96
CA ARG A 108 -5.36 -25.32 7.80
C ARG A 108 -5.61 -24.32 6.68
N TYR A 109 -6.06 -23.10 7.00
CA TYR A 109 -6.25 -22.06 5.98
C TYR A 109 -4.95 -21.68 5.27
N VAL A 110 -3.83 -21.57 6.01
CA VAL A 110 -2.52 -21.29 5.39
C VAL A 110 -2.11 -22.41 4.45
N ILE A 111 -2.31 -23.67 4.83
CA ILE A 111 -2.00 -24.83 3.97
C ILE A 111 -2.82 -24.80 2.67
N PHE A 112 -4.14 -24.58 2.76
CA PHE A 112 -4.99 -24.50 1.57
C PHE A 112 -4.60 -23.33 0.65
N LEU A 113 -4.31 -22.16 1.23
CA LEU A 113 -3.86 -21.00 0.46
C LEU A 113 -2.50 -21.25 -0.21
N PHE A 114 -1.56 -21.88 0.49
CA PHE A 114 -0.26 -22.23 -0.07
C PHE A 114 -0.38 -23.23 -1.23
N GLN A 115 -1.22 -24.26 -1.08
CA GLN A 115 -1.49 -25.22 -2.16
C GLN A 115 -2.07 -24.52 -3.40
N ALA A 116 -3.08 -23.66 -3.21
CA ALA A 116 -3.64 -22.88 -4.32
C ALA A 116 -2.59 -21.96 -4.96
N TYR A 117 -1.75 -21.31 -4.15
CA TYR A 117 -0.65 -20.47 -4.63
C TYR A 117 0.37 -21.27 -5.47
N ILE A 118 0.89 -22.39 -4.97
CA ILE A 118 1.96 -23.12 -5.65
C ILE A 118 1.47 -23.79 -6.93
N VAL A 119 0.25 -24.34 -6.92
CA VAL A 119 -0.40 -24.88 -8.14
C VAL A 119 -0.58 -23.77 -9.16
N SER A 120 -1.09 -22.61 -8.74
CA SER A 120 -1.28 -21.47 -9.64
C SER A 120 0.03 -20.93 -10.20
N TYR A 121 1.09 -20.91 -9.39
CA TYR A 121 2.43 -20.50 -9.81
C TYR A 121 2.97 -21.45 -10.89
N ILE A 122 2.89 -22.76 -10.65
CA ILE A 122 3.37 -23.78 -11.60
C ILE A 122 2.57 -23.72 -12.91
N VAL A 123 1.24 -23.68 -12.84
CA VAL A 123 0.38 -23.57 -14.03
C VAL A 123 0.70 -22.30 -14.81
N SER A 124 0.85 -21.16 -14.12
CA SER A 124 1.20 -19.89 -14.77
C SER A 124 2.55 -19.96 -15.45
N ALA A 125 3.57 -20.53 -14.79
CA ALA A 125 4.90 -20.68 -15.36
C ALA A 125 4.92 -21.62 -16.58
N LEU A 126 4.14 -22.71 -16.55
CA LEU A 126 4.04 -23.66 -17.66
C LEU A 126 3.33 -23.06 -18.89
N VAL A 127 2.23 -22.33 -18.67
CA VAL A 127 1.44 -21.74 -19.77
C VAL A 127 2.14 -20.52 -20.36
N ILE A 128 2.73 -19.65 -19.53
CA ILE A 128 3.48 -18.48 -19.99
C ILE A 128 4.84 -18.89 -20.59
N GLY A 129 5.39 -20.02 -20.15
CA GLY A 129 6.64 -20.59 -20.67
C GLY A 129 7.90 -19.96 -20.10
N PHE A 130 7.80 -18.98 -19.18
CA PHE A 130 8.95 -18.37 -18.53
C PHE A 130 8.65 -17.88 -17.11
N VAL A 131 9.74 -17.69 -16.35
CA VAL A 131 9.73 -16.97 -15.07
C VAL A 131 10.52 -15.67 -15.27
N PRO A 132 9.97 -14.49 -14.91
CA PRO A 132 10.52 -13.18 -15.33
C PRO A 132 12.01 -13.00 -15.05
N LEU A 133 12.50 -13.43 -13.89
CA LEU A 133 13.91 -13.33 -13.52
C LEU A 133 14.88 -13.97 -14.52
N PHE A 134 14.49 -15.07 -15.17
CA PHE A 134 15.36 -15.84 -16.07
C PHE A 134 15.26 -15.40 -17.53
N THR A 135 14.58 -14.29 -17.82
CA THR A 135 14.47 -13.74 -19.17
C THR A 135 15.59 -12.73 -19.46
N LEU A 136 15.84 -12.44 -20.74
CA LEU A 136 16.82 -11.42 -21.16
C LEU A 136 16.46 -10.01 -20.68
N TYR A 137 15.15 -9.72 -20.58
CA TYR A 137 14.62 -8.42 -20.14
C TYR A 137 13.63 -8.57 -18.98
N PRO A 138 14.09 -8.92 -17.75
CA PRO A 138 13.21 -9.23 -16.63
C PRO A 138 12.26 -8.10 -16.23
N GLY A 139 12.68 -6.84 -16.44
CA GLY A 139 11.88 -5.66 -16.13
C GLY A 139 10.65 -5.48 -17.02
N VAL A 140 10.69 -5.98 -18.26
CA VAL A 140 9.57 -5.95 -19.21
C VAL A 140 8.72 -7.20 -19.02
N ALA A 141 9.36 -8.37 -19.00
CA ALA A 141 8.70 -9.68 -18.91
C ALA A 141 7.79 -9.83 -17.68
N ARG A 142 8.10 -9.15 -16.57
CA ARG A 142 7.24 -9.16 -15.37
C ARG A 142 5.85 -8.56 -15.58
N ASN A 143 5.69 -7.63 -16.54
CA ASN A 143 4.42 -6.94 -16.79
C ASN A 143 3.42 -7.84 -17.52
N ASP A 144 3.95 -8.82 -18.27
CA ASP A 144 3.17 -9.77 -19.07
C ASP A 144 2.93 -11.08 -18.30
N TRP A 145 3.40 -11.14 -17.04
CA TRP A 145 3.30 -12.34 -16.22
C TRP A 145 2.01 -12.35 -15.40
N GLY A 146 1.06 -13.17 -15.83
CA GLY A 146 -0.17 -13.45 -15.08
C GLY A 146 -1.28 -13.99 -15.96
N ILE A 147 -2.00 -14.99 -15.47
CA ILE A 147 -3.18 -15.55 -16.12
C ILE A 147 -4.40 -15.18 -15.29
N PHE A 148 -5.50 -14.79 -15.92
CA PHE A 148 -6.73 -14.52 -15.20
C PHE A 148 -7.16 -15.75 -14.37
N GLY A 149 -7.64 -15.52 -13.14
CA GLY A 149 -7.89 -16.61 -12.19
C GLY A 149 -6.63 -17.05 -11.43
N PHE A 150 -5.70 -17.76 -12.07
CA PHE A 150 -4.47 -18.26 -11.40
C PHE A 150 -3.59 -17.14 -10.83
N GLY A 151 -3.50 -16.01 -11.54
CA GLY A 151 -2.79 -14.82 -11.09
C GLY A 151 -3.36 -14.23 -9.80
N LEU A 152 -4.64 -14.46 -9.46
CA LEU A 152 -5.21 -14.03 -8.18
C LEU A 152 -4.58 -14.78 -7.01
N PHE A 153 -4.41 -16.09 -7.15
CA PHE A 153 -3.78 -16.93 -6.13
C PHE A 153 -2.27 -16.69 -6.06
N VAL A 154 -1.58 -16.45 -7.17
CA VAL A 154 -0.15 -16.06 -7.09
C VAL A 154 -0.01 -14.72 -6.36
N GLN A 155 -0.92 -13.78 -6.60
CA GLN A 155 -0.94 -12.49 -5.90
C GLN A 155 -1.54 -12.57 -4.48
N SER A 156 -1.92 -13.75 -3.96
CA SER A 156 -2.29 -13.93 -2.55
C SER A 156 -1.09 -14.06 -1.61
N PHE A 157 0.13 -13.83 -2.13
CA PHE A 157 1.37 -13.73 -1.37
C PHE A 157 1.24 -12.97 -0.03
N PRO A 158 0.73 -11.73 0.03
CA PRO A 158 0.73 -10.96 1.27
C PRO A 158 -0.23 -11.56 2.31
N ALA A 159 -1.35 -12.17 1.88
CA ALA A 159 -2.24 -12.89 2.79
C ALA A 159 -1.55 -14.11 3.40
N ILE A 160 -0.82 -14.92 2.61
CA ILE A 160 -0.08 -16.09 3.12
C ILE A 160 0.95 -15.66 4.16
N ILE A 161 1.81 -14.70 3.80
CA ILE A 161 2.87 -14.20 4.68
C ILE A 161 2.28 -13.63 5.98
N TYR A 162 1.23 -12.80 5.86
CA TYR A 162 0.56 -12.22 7.00
C TYR A 162 -0.03 -13.27 7.94
N LEU A 163 -0.75 -14.27 7.41
CA LEU A 163 -1.38 -15.31 8.21
C LEU A 163 -0.36 -16.22 8.91
N ILE A 164 0.80 -16.46 8.29
CA ILE A 164 1.92 -17.14 8.95
C ILE A 164 2.42 -16.33 10.13
N ILE A 165 2.73 -15.04 9.93
CA ILE A 165 3.18 -14.15 11.01
C ILE A 165 2.15 -14.09 12.13
N LEU A 166 0.86 -14.00 11.78
CA LEU A 166 -0.25 -14.01 12.71
C LEU A 166 -0.30 -15.30 13.54
N TYR A 167 -0.08 -16.46 12.92
CA TYR A 167 0.01 -17.74 13.62
C TYR A 167 1.17 -17.75 14.63
N TYR A 168 2.32 -17.19 14.27
CA TYR A 168 3.47 -17.09 15.19
C TYR A 168 3.20 -16.19 16.40
N ILE A 169 2.42 -15.11 16.21
CA ILE A 169 2.05 -14.17 17.28
C ILE A 169 1.10 -14.83 18.29
N ILE A 170 0.16 -15.62 17.78
CA ILE A 170 -0.96 -16.15 18.55
C ILE A 170 -0.62 -17.48 19.22
N THR A 171 0.11 -18.35 18.52
CA THR A 171 0.37 -19.72 18.99
C THR A 171 1.63 -19.78 19.86
N LYS A 172 1.48 -20.14 21.14
CA LYS A 172 2.61 -20.25 22.08
C LYS A 172 3.35 -21.59 22.01
N GLY A 173 2.78 -22.68 21.48
CA GLY A 173 3.44 -23.98 21.40
C GLY A 173 2.87 -24.88 20.32
N GLN A 174 3.71 -25.27 19.35
CA GLN A 174 3.53 -26.31 18.32
C GLN A 174 4.75 -26.28 17.38
N ARG A 175 5.87 -26.88 17.79
CA ARG A 175 7.17 -26.74 17.08
C ARG A 175 7.11 -27.29 15.65
N LYS A 176 6.41 -28.40 15.42
CA LYS A 176 6.27 -29.04 14.10
C LYS A 176 5.52 -28.14 13.10
N GLU A 177 4.37 -27.61 13.50
CA GLU A 177 3.58 -26.69 12.65
C GLU A 177 4.36 -25.41 12.35
N LYS A 178 5.05 -24.84 13.35
CA LYS A 178 5.93 -23.68 13.13
C LYS A 178 7.04 -23.97 12.12
N ILE A 179 7.72 -25.12 12.21
CA ILE A 179 8.75 -25.49 11.24
C ILE A 179 8.17 -25.60 9.82
N LEU A 180 7.00 -26.22 9.67
CA LEU A 180 6.34 -26.32 8.36
C LEU A 180 5.94 -24.94 7.82
N LEU A 181 5.36 -24.07 8.66
CA LEU A 181 5.01 -22.71 8.26
C LEU A 181 6.23 -21.86 7.91
N ALA A 182 7.36 -22.04 8.60
CA ALA A 182 8.63 -21.42 8.22
C ALA A 182 9.06 -21.88 6.82
N PHE A 183 9.01 -23.18 6.53
CA PHE A 183 9.29 -23.70 5.20
C PHE A 183 8.38 -23.08 4.13
N ILE A 184 7.06 -23.03 4.39
CA ILE A 184 6.08 -22.39 3.49
C ILE A 184 6.40 -20.91 3.29
N PHE A 185 6.76 -20.18 4.35
CA PHE A 185 7.16 -18.79 4.28
C PHE A 185 8.35 -18.60 3.34
N PHE A 186 9.39 -19.42 3.48
CA PHE A 186 10.59 -19.35 2.63
C PHE A 186 10.29 -19.70 1.17
N VAL A 187 9.55 -20.78 0.91
CA VAL A 187 9.18 -21.19 -0.45
C VAL A 187 8.33 -20.12 -1.13
N THR A 188 7.32 -19.60 -0.43
CA THR A 188 6.43 -18.54 -0.96
C THR A 188 7.22 -17.25 -1.22
N SER A 189 8.10 -16.83 -0.30
CA SER A 189 8.96 -15.65 -0.48
C SER A 189 9.95 -15.80 -1.63
N PHE A 190 10.57 -16.97 -1.75
CA PHE A 190 11.53 -17.25 -2.80
C PHE A 190 10.87 -17.25 -4.18
N THR A 191 9.82 -18.06 -4.37
CA THR A 191 9.07 -18.13 -5.65
C THR A 191 8.50 -16.77 -6.05
N TYR A 192 7.96 -16.02 -5.10
CA TYR A 192 7.41 -14.69 -5.37
C TYR A 192 8.51 -13.67 -5.74
N ALA A 193 9.70 -13.76 -5.13
CA ALA A 193 10.83 -12.90 -5.48
C ALA A 193 11.29 -13.10 -6.95
N LEU A 194 11.14 -14.30 -7.51
CA LEU A 194 11.45 -14.59 -8.92
C LEU A 194 10.55 -13.81 -9.91
N LEU A 195 9.40 -13.32 -9.45
CA LEU A 195 8.46 -12.52 -10.26
C LEU A 195 8.85 -11.03 -10.32
N LEU A 196 9.80 -10.58 -9.49
CA LEU A 196 10.26 -9.19 -9.44
C LEU A 196 9.15 -8.15 -9.16
N GLN A 197 8.07 -8.58 -8.49
CA GLN A 197 6.93 -7.75 -8.12
C GLN A 197 7.09 -7.19 -6.69
N ARG A 198 7.36 -5.89 -6.56
CA ARG A 198 7.68 -5.25 -5.26
C ARG A 198 6.45 -4.95 -4.41
N TYR A 199 5.35 -4.62 -5.06
CA TYR A 199 4.16 -4.04 -4.44
C TYR A 199 3.60 -4.91 -3.29
N TYR A 200 3.36 -6.20 -3.54
CA TYR A 200 2.76 -7.08 -2.54
C TYR A 200 3.72 -7.48 -1.42
N VAL A 201 5.04 -7.39 -1.63
CA VAL A 201 6.02 -7.54 -0.55
C VAL A 201 5.83 -6.41 0.46
N VAL A 202 5.79 -5.17 -0.03
CA VAL A 202 5.59 -4.01 0.85
C VAL A 202 4.23 -4.06 1.54
N PHE A 203 3.18 -4.51 0.83
CA PHE A 203 1.87 -4.72 1.44
C PHE A 203 1.94 -5.72 2.60
N ALA A 204 2.56 -6.89 2.41
CA ALA A 204 2.71 -7.91 3.45
C ALA A 204 3.42 -7.37 4.70
N ILE A 205 4.50 -6.59 4.50
CA ILE A 205 5.30 -6.08 5.61
C ILE A 205 4.53 -5.01 6.39
N ILE A 206 3.90 -4.04 5.72
CA ILE A 206 3.15 -2.98 6.40
C ILE A 206 1.94 -3.57 7.14
N LEU A 207 1.18 -4.45 6.48
CA LEU A 207 0.05 -5.17 7.09
C LEU A 207 0.49 -5.88 8.38
N SER A 208 1.60 -6.61 8.32
CA SER A 208 2.16 -7.35 9.46
C SER A 208 2.65 -6.39 10.55
N ALA A 209 3.38 -5.34 10.20
CA ALA A 209 3.91 -4.36 11.15
C ALA A 209 2.79 -3.62 11.91
N VAL A 210 1.75 -3.15 11.22
CA VAL A 210 0.61 -2.48 11.86
C VAL A 210 -0.14 -3.46 12.79
N SER A 211 -0.33 -4.71 12.36
CA SER A 211 -0.98 -5.70 13.21
C SER A 211 -0.16 -6.02 14.47
N MET A 212 1.16 -6.18 14.33
CA MET A 212 2.08 -6.42 15.43
C MET A 212 2.10 -5.25 16.42
N TYR A 213 2.00 -4.00 15.93
CA TYR A 213 1.94 -2.82 16.77
C TYR A 213 0.73 -2.83 17.72
N TYR A 214 -0.44 -3.27 17.22
CA TYR A 214 -1.66 -3.36 18.01
C TYR A 214 -1.76 -4.64 18.86
N MET A 215 -1.23 -5.77 18.39
CA MET A 215 -1.36 -7.07 19.08
C MET A 215 -0.25 -7.33 20.09
N THR A 216 0.95 -6.77 19.89
CA THR A 216 2.14 -7.14 20.68
C THR A 216 2.88 -5.93 21.25
N ASN A 217 3.67 -6.16 22.30
CA ASN A 217 4.61 -5.17 22.84
C ASN A 217 5.98 -5.19 22.13
N LEU A 218 6.16 -6.06 21.12
CA LEU A 218 7.44 -6.21 20.41
C LEU A 218 7.83 -4.92 19.69
N LEU A 219 6.86 -4.09 19.32
CA LEU A 219 7.07 -2.82 18.61
C LEU A 219 6.92 -1.62 19.55
N ARG A 220 7.86 -1.44 20.49
CA ARG A 220 8.08 -0.11 21.10
C ARG A 220 8.60 0.85 20.02
N LEU A 221 8.39 2.16 20.15
CA LEU A 221 8.78 3.19 19.17
C LEU A 221 10.21 3.01 18.57
N LYS A 222 11.17 2.54 19.38
CA LYS A 222 12.53 2.20 18.95
C LYS A 222 12.59 1.06 17.90
N ASN A 223 11.68 0.09 18.00
CA ASN A 223 11.56 -1.06 17.10
C ASN A 223 10.71 -0.77 15.86
N VAL A 224 9.83 0.25 15.91
CA VAL A 224 9.15 0.76 14.70
C VAL A 224 10.17 1.42 13.77
N LEU A 225 11.14 2.16 14.32
CA LEU A 225 12.25 2.72 13.55
C LEU A 225 13.13 1.62 12.95
N VAL A 226 13.39 0.53 13.68
CA VAL A 226 14.08 -0.67 13.18
C VAL A 226 13.26 -1.38 12.10
N ILE A 227 11.93 -1.48 12.24
CA ILE A 227 11.07 -2.03 11.18
C ILE A 227 11.03 -1.13 9.96
N THR A 228 10.99 0.20 10.12
CA THR A 228 11.12 1.14 9.00
C THR A 228 12.47 0.99 8.33
N VAL A 229 13.55 0.79 9.09
CA VAL A 229 14.89 0.50 8.57
C VAL A 229 14.94 -0.89 7.91
N ILE A 230 14.27 -1.91 8.43
CA ILE A 230 14.19 -3.24 7.81
C ILE A 230 13.32 -3.21 6.55
N ILE A 231 12.21 -2.48 6.54
CA ILE A 231 11.36 -2.24 5.36
C ILE A 231 12.17 -1.50 4.30
N MET A 232 12.88 -0.45 4.70
CA MET A 232 13.80 0.26 3.82
C MET A 232 14.89 -0.69 3.33
N ILE A 233 15.55 -1.46 4.20
CA ILE A 233 16.57 -2.45 3.82
C ILE A 233 15.98 -3.54 2.92
N VAL A 234 14.74 -3.97 3.07
CA VAL A 234 14.10 -4.99 2.21
C VAL A 234 13.71 -4.40 0.86
N ILE A 235 13.16 -3.19 0.84
CA ILE A 235 12.87 -2.43 -0.39
C ILE A 235 14.19 -2.13 -1.13
N PHE A 236 15.23 -1.71 -0.42
CA PHE A 236 16.57 -1.45 -0.95
C PHE A 236 17.35 -2.74 -1.25
N SER A 237 17.14 -3.85 -0.55
CA SER A 237 17.81 -5.16 -0.81
C SER A 237 17.22 -5.90 -2.00
N MET A 238 15.93 -5.73 -2.26
CA MET A 238 15.35 -6.10 -3.55
C MET A 238 15.84 -5.20 -4.68
N THR A 239 16.46 -4.07 -4.34
CA THR A 239 17.23 -3.21 -5.24
C THR A 239 18.72 -3.60 -5.27
N PHE A 240 19.23 -4.45 -4.36
CA PHE A 240 20.66 -4.85 -4.29
C PHE A 240 21.11 -5.75 -5.44
N VAL A 241 20.21 -6.50 -6.09
CA VAL A 241 20.52 -7.17 -7.37
C VAL A 241 20.87 -6.13 -8.46
N ARG A 242 20.65 -4.84 -8.19
CA ARG A 242 20.91 -3.69 -9.07
C ARG A 242 21.80 -2.61 -8.43
N LEU A 243 22.42 -2.79 -7.26
CA LEU A 243 23.24 -1.74 -6.62
C LEU A 243 24.72 -1.88 -6.96
N THR A 244 25.04 -1.77 -8.25
CA THR A 244 26.33 -1.21 -8.64
C THR A 244 26.18 0.30 -8.74
N GLY A 245 27.20 1.09 -8.38
CA GLY A 245 27.15 2.56 -8.52
C GLY A 245 26.78 3.03 -9.93
N THR A 246 26.96 2.17 -10.93
CA THR A 246 26.52 2.32 -12.31
C THR A 246 25.00 2.46 -12.45
N ILE A 247 24.19 1.73 -11.69
CA ILE A 247 22.72 1.78 -11.81
C ILE A 247 22.13 2.97 -11.05
N SER A 248 22.67 3.34 -9.89
CA SER A 248 22.26 4.59 -9.23
C SER A 248 22.55 5.80 -10.13
N ASN A 249 23.71 5.79 -10.79
CA ASN A 249 24.06 6.83 -11.77
C ASN A 249 23.17 6.76 -13.01
N TYR A 250 22.85 5.55 -13.50
CA TYR A 250 21.90 5.37 -14.59
C TYR A 250 20.53 5.95 -14.25
N LEU A 251 19.97 5.64 -13.07
CA LEU A 251 18.70 6.18 -12.62
C LEU A 251 18.76 7.70 -12.42
N TYR A 252 19.88 8.23 -11.93
CA TYR A 252 20.14 9.67 -11.83
C TYR A 252 20.03 10.37 -13.19
N TYR A 253 20.70 9.86 -14.22
CA TYR A 253 20.63 10.44 -15.57
C TYR A 253 19.28 10.19 -16.23
N LEU A 254 18.70 9.00 -16.04
CA LEU A 254 17.36 8.65 -16.53
C LEU A 254 16.27 9.56 -15.94
N SER A 255 16.48 10.08 -14.74
CA SER A 255 15.55 10.96 -14.03
C SER A 255 15.84 12.44 -14.24
N ASP A 256 16.89 12.78 -14.98
CA ASP A 256 17.35 14.15 -15.25
C ASP A 256 17.40 15.01 -13.97
N MET A 257 18.15 14.53 -12.97
CA MET A 257 18.26 15.17 -11.67
C MET A 257 19.10 16.45 -11.71
N LYS A 258 18.72 17.43 -10.88
CA LYS A 258 19.37 18.76 -10.79
C LYS A 258 20.51 18.83 -9.76
N PHE A 259 20.58 17.90 -8.81
CA PHE A 259 21.63 17.88 -7.77
C PHE A 259 22.87 17.10 -8.19
N ASN A 260 23.99 17.18 -7.48
CA ASN A 260 25.23 16.49 -7.87
C ASN A 260 25.09 14.94 -7.87
N VAL A 261 25.60 14.26 -8.91
CA VAL A 261 25.61 12.78 -9.05
C VAL A 261 26.17 12.03 -7.84
N LYS A 262 27.01 12.66 -6.99
CA LYS A 262 27.46 12.10 -5.71
C LYS A 262 26.30 11.67 -4.80
N TYR A 263 25.14 12.30 -4.95
CA TYR A 263 23.91 12.03 -4.21
C TYR A 263 22.92 11.15 -4.98
N ALA A 264 23.36 10.46 -6.05
CA ALA A 264 22.51 9.66 -6.93
C ALA A 264 21.67 8.59 -6.19
N LEU A 265 22.12 8.12 -5.03
CA LEU A 265 21.37 7.18 -4.17
C LEU A 265 19.96 7.70 -3.80
N PHE A 266 19.78 9.02 -3.65
CA PHE A 266 18.50 9.61 -3.30
C PHE A 266 17.52 9.73 -4.48
N THR A 267 17.98 9.47 -5.71
CA THR A 267 17.16 9.62 -6.93
C THR A 267 15.93 8.73 -6.91
N GLU A 268 16.12 7.40 -6.75
CA GLU A 268 15.00 6.45 -6.85
C GLU A 268 13.94 6.70 -5.76
N PRO A 269 14.30 6.85 -4.46
CA PRO A 269 13.31 7.16 -3.41
C PRO A 269 12.58 8.48 -3.65
N TYR A 270 13.29 9.51 -4.12
CA TYR A 270 12.70 10.82 -4.40
C TYR A 270 11.71 10.75 -5.56
N MET A 271 12.15 10.21 -6.71
CA MET A 271 11.33 10.13 -7.93
C MET A 271 10.12 9.22 -7.73
N TYR A 272 10.27 8.15 -6.94
CA TYR A 272 9.16 7.25 -6.61
C TYR A 272 8.02 7.94 -5.85
N VAL A 273 8.30 9.03 -5.12
CA VAL A 273 7.26 9.84 -4.46
C VAL A 273 6.81 10.98 -5.36
N ALA A 274 7.76 11.79 -5.82
CA ALA A 274 7.49 13.05 -6.51
C ALA A 274 6.72 12.86 -7.82
N MET A 275 7.10 11.87 -8.64
CA MET A 275 6.51 11.73 -9.97
C MET A 275 5.03 11.37 -9.96
N ASN A 276 4.50 10.73 -8.91
CA ASN A 276 3.06 10.45 -8.83
C ASN A 276 2.23 11.72 -8.74
N LEU A 277 2.71 12.67 -7.94
CA LEU A 277 2.06 13.96 -7.74
C LEU A 277 2.24 14.85 -8.98
N GLU A 278 3.42 14.81 -9.62
CA GLU A 278 3.66 15.54 -10.87
C GLU A 278 2.80 15.02 -12.02
N ASN A 279 2.73 13.71 -12.21
CA ASN A 279 1.87 13.09 -13.20
C ASN A 279 0.40 13.38 -12.91
N TYR A 280 -0.02 13.37 -11.64
CA TYR A 280 -1.37 13.77 -11.24
C TYR A 280 -1.66 15.21 -11.67
N ALA A 281 -0.84 16.18 -11.25
CA ALA A 281 -1.05 17.60 -11.56
C ALA A 281 -1.13 17.83 -13.08
N HIS A 282 -0.13 17.35 -13.82
CA HIS A 282 -0.07 17.51 -15.27
C HIS A 282 -1.26 16.86 -15.99
N SER A 283 -1.77 15.73 -15.50
CA SER A 283 -2.89 15.02 -16.14
C SER A 283 -4.24 15.65 -15.81
N VAL A 284 -4.42 16.12 -14.58
CA VAL A 284 -5.63 16.81 -14.15
C VAL A 284 -5.88 18.07 -14.98
N ASP A 285 -4.83 18.81 -15.33
CA ASP A 285 -4.93 20.01 -16.18
C ASP A 285 -5.34 19.71 -17.63
N LYS A 286 -5.18 18.46 -18.10
CA LYS A 286 -5.36 18.08 -19.52
C LYS A 286 -6.54 17.15 -19.78
N ILE A 287 -7.08 16.52 -18.75
CA ILE A 287 -8.23 15.63 -18.89
C ILE A 287 -9.48 16.46 -19.15
N ASN A 288 -10.07 16.23 -20.33
CA ASN A 288 -11.33 16.84 -20.73
C ASN A 288 -12.49 15.83 -20.77
N ASN A 289 -12.18 14.53 -20.88
CA ASN A 289 -13.17 13.47 -21.00
C ASN A 289 -13.06 12.53 -19.80
N PHE A 290 -14.21 12.28 -19.16
CA PHE A 290 -14.30 11.42 -18.00
C PHE A 290 -14.62 9.97 -18.37
N THR A 291 -14.18 9.04 -17.53
CA THR A 291 -14.32 7.58 -17.74
C THR A 291 -15.45 6.95 -16.93
N TYR A 292 -16.23 7.76 -16.22
CA TYR A 292 -17.51 7.40 -15.59
C TYR A 292 -17.49 6.14 -14.70
N GLY A 293 -16.36 5.86 -14.06
CA GLY A 293 -16.21 4.81 -13.04
C GLY A 293 -15.51 3.54 -13.53
N ILE A 294 -15.10 3.47 -14.80
CA ILE A 294 -14.40 2.30 -15.37
C ILE A 294 -13.16 1.95 -14.55
N PHE A 295 -12.39 2.96 -14.12
CA PHE A 295 -11.15 2.75 -13.41
C PHE A 295 -11.33 2.67 -11.88
N SER A 296 -12.27 3.43 -11.32
CA SER A 296 -12.61 3.41 -9.89
C SER A 296 -13.16 2.04 -9.49
N PHE A 297 -13.96 1.43 -10.36
CA PHE A 297 -14.53 0.10 -10.21
C PHE A 297 -13.82 -0.96 -11.06
N ASP A 298 -12.53 -0.77 -11.36
CA ASP A 298 -11.74 -1.69 -12.20
C ASP A 298 -11.89 -3.16 -11.80
N PHE A 299 -11.93 -3.45 -10.49
CA PHE A 299 -12.15 -4.81 -9.97
C PHE A 299 -13.48 -5.44 -10.44
N VAL A 300 -14.54 -4.66 -10.62
CA VAL A 300 -15.86 -5.15 -11.08
C VAL A 300 -15.76 -5.58 -12.54
N PHE A 301 -15.18 -4.73 -13.39
CA PHE A 301 -14.97 -5.04 -14.81
C PHE A 301 -13.98 -6.20 -15.01
N ALA A 302 -12.95 -6.28 -14.15
CA ALA A 302 -12.02 -7.39 -14.15
C ALA A 302 -12.70 -8.72 -13.76
N LEU A 303 -13.57 -8.71 -12.74
CA LEU A 303 -14.36 -9.89 -12.35
C LEU A 303 -15.31 -10.34 -13.45
N ALA A 304 -15.93 -9.40 -14.16
CA ALA A 304 -16.80 -9.70 -15.29
C ALA A 304 -16.04 -10.15 -16.56
N GLY A 305 -14.70 -10.07 -16.59
CA GLY A 305 -13.88 -10.43 -17.74
C GLY A 305 -13.94 -9.44 -18.92
N ILE A 306 -14.68 -8.34 -18.79
CA ILE A 306 -14.92 -7.36 -19.87
C ILE A 306 -13.98 -6.15 -19.81
N LYS A 307 -13.13 -6.04 -18.78
CA LYS A 307 -12.20 -4.91 -18.58
C LYS A 307 -11.46 -4.51 -19.86
N HIS A 308 -10.79 -5.47 -20.51
CA HIS A 308 -9.99 -5.19 -21.70
C HIS A 308 -10.87 -4.73 -22.87
N GLN A 309 -12.03 -5.36 -23.06
CA GLN A 309 -12.98 -5.04 -24.12
C GLN A 309 -13.53 -3.61 -23.97
N VAL A 310 -13.92 -3.22 -22.75
CA VAL A 310 -14.45 -1.88 -22.47
C VAL A 310 -13.38 -0.80 -22.71
N VAL A 311 -12.16 -1.03 -22.22
CA VAL A 311 -11.03 -0.09 -22.39
C VAL A 311 -10.67 0.07 -23.87
N GLU A 312 -10.64 -1.03 -24.63
CA GLU A 312 -10.34 -1.01 -26.07
C GLU A 312 -11.46 -0.36 -26.88
N TYR A 313 -12.72 -0.72 -26.61
CA TYR A 313 -13.90 -0.16 -27.28
C TYR A 313 -13.98 1.36 -27.12
N LEU A 314 -13.73 1.86 -25.91
CA LEU A 314 -13.73 3.30 -25.60
C LEU A 314 -12.41 3.99 -25.94
N ARG A 315 -11.42 3.25 -26.47
CA ARG A 315 -10.08 3.75 -26.83
C ARG A 315 -9.40 4.54 -25.71
N LEU A 316 -9.54 4.06 -24.48
CA LEU A 316 -9.01 4.75 -23.31
C LEU A 316 -7.48 4.57 -23.23
N PRO A 317 -6.71 5.66 -23.08
CA PRO A 317 -5.26 5.58 -22.97
C PRO A 317 -4.85 4.86 -21.68
N LYS A 318 -3.86 3.96 -21.74
CA LYS A 318 -3.37 3.23 -20.55
C LYS A 318 -2.74 4.15 -19.49
N TYR A 319 -2.00 5.16 -19.94
CA TYR A 319 -1.35 6.15 -19.09
C TYR A 319 -1.51 7.56 -19.71
N PRO A 320 -2.63 8.24 -19.44
CA PRO A 320 -2.89 9.57 -20.01
C PRO A 320 -1.89 10.61 -19.50
N PHE A 321 -1.36 11.43 -20.41
CA PHE A 321 -0.58 12.64 -20.09
C PHE A 321 0.58 12.44 -19.08
N LEU A 322 1.39 11.39 -19.24
CA LEU A 322 2.61 11.24 -18.43
C LEU A 322 3.66 12.30 -18.80
N LEU A 323 4.43 12.75 -17.79
CA LEU A 323 5.60 13.61 -18.00
C LEU A 323 6.82 12.81 -18.48
N SER A 324 6.91 11.54 -18.09
CA SER A 324 7.98 10.64 -18.49
C SER A 324 7.46 9.21 -18.60
N ASN A 325 7.84 8.51 -19.66
CA ASN A 325 7.49 7.10 -19.87
C ASN A 325 8.10 6.17 -18.82
N ASN A 326 9.15 6.61 -18.12
CA ASN A 326 9.81 5.83 -17.07
C ASN A 326 9.04 5.81 -15.75
N TYR A 327 8.13 6.78 -15.55
CA TYR A 327 7.37 6.96 -14.33
C TYR A 327 5.87 7.00 -14.66
N ASN A 328 5.22 5.84 -14.60
CA ASN A 328 3.88 5.61 -15.15
C ASN A 328 2.78 5.52 -14.08
N THR A 329 2.99 6.16 -12.93
CA THR A 329 2.07 6.08 -11.78
C THR A 329 1.61 7.47 -11.38
N TYR A 330 0.45 7.52 -10.75
CA TYR A 330 -0.25 8.72 -10.31
C TYR A 330 -0.65 8.53 -8.85
N THR A 331 -1.16 9.59 -8.22
CA THR A 331 -1.79 9.50 -6.89
C THR A 331 -3.10 8.70 -6.93
N MET A 332 -3.60 8.25 -5.77
CA MET A 332 -4.86 7.51 -5.72
C MET A 332 -6.04 8.35 -6.20
N PHE A 333 -5.95 9.67 -6.06
CA PHE A 333 -6.98 10.62 -6.44
C PHE A 333 -7.11 10.77 -7.95
N PHE A 334 -6.08 10.42 -8.71
CA PHE A 334 -6.10 10.56 -10.16
C PHE A 334 -7.28 9.84 -10.81
N ILE A 335 -7.51 8.58 -10.44
CA ILE A 335 -8.60 7.79 -11.01
C ILE A 335 -9.96 8.35 -10.63
N TYR A 336 -10.12 8.88 -9.42
CA TYR A 336 -11.40 9.49 -9.00
C TYR A 336 -11.69 10.77 -9.78
N TYR A 337 -10.65 11.57 -10.07
CA TYR A 337 -10.79 12.72 -10.96
C TYR A 337 -11.08 12.29 -12.40
N TRP A 338 -10.35 11.30 -12.92
CA TRP A 338 -10.53 10.88 -14.30
C TRP A 338 -11.91 10.26 -14.54
N ASP A 339 -12.49 9.58 -13.56
CA ASP A 339 -13.84 9.03 -13.68
C ASP A 339 -14.96 10.07 -13.48
N PHE A 340 -14.81 11.00 -12.54
CA PHE A 340 -15.94 11.82 -12.07
C PHE A 340 -15.60 13.31 -11.87
N GLY A 341 -14.43 13.75 -12.29
CA GLY A 341 -13.95 15.12 -12.13
C GLY A 341 -13.91 15.58 -10.68
N ILE A 342 -14.31 16.83 -10.46
CA ILE A 342 -14.32 17.48 -9.14
C ILE A 342 -15.22 16.72 -8.15
N LEU A 343 -16.35 16.17 -8.61
CA LEU A 343 -17.26 15.39 -7.77
C LEU A 343 -16.57 14.12 -7.25
N GLY A 344 -15.75 13.48 -8.08
CA GLY A 344 -14.93 12.33 -7.67
C GLY A 344 -13.94 12.68 -6.57
N LEU A 345 -13.25 13.81 -6.71
CA LEU A 345 -12.29 14.30 -5.71
C LEU A 345 -12.94 14.77 -4.40
N GLY A 346 -14.20 15.22 -4.46
CA GLY A 346 -14.98 15.58 -3.28
C GLY A 346 -15.52 14.36 -2.55
N LEU A 347 -16.36 13.57 -3.24
CA LEU A 347 -17.19 12.55 -2.58
C LEU A 347 -16.39 11.29 -2.22
N ILE A 348 -15.57 10.76 -3.13
CA ILE A 348 -14.90 9.47 -2.94
C ILE A 348 -13.86 9.56 -1.81
N PRO A 349 -12.92 10.53 -1.79
CA PRO A 349 -12.02 10.71 -0.66
C PRO A 349 -12.74 10.93 0.66
N MET A 350 -13.84 11.70 0.68
CA MET A 350 -14.63 11.87 1.90
C MET A 350 -15.22 10.56 2.42
N MET A 351 -15.80 9.73 1.53
CA MET A 351 -16.30 8.40 1.90
C MET A 351 -15.18 7.48 2.39
N LEU A 352 -14.01 7.51 1.76
CA LEU A 352 -12.84 6.74 2.18
C LEU A 352 -12.31 7.19 3.55
N GLY A 353 -12.24 8.51 3.79
CA GLY A 353 -11.84 9.06 5.07
C GLY A 353 -12.77 8.63 6.20
N ALA A 354 -14.08 8.66 5.94
CA ALA A 354 -15.08 8.17 6.87
C ALA A 354 -14.94 6.65 7.09
N LEU A 355 -14.74 5.86 6.03
CA LEU A 355 -14.52 4.41 6.12
C LEU A 355 -13.31 4.08 6.98
N PHE A 356 -12.16 4.71 6.72
CA PHE A 356 -10.91 4.45 7.44
C PHE A 356 -11.02 4.78 8.92
N SER A 357 -11.61 5.94 9.25
CA SER A 357 -11.90 6.31 10.64
C SER A 357 -12.91 5.37 11.29
N LYS A 358 -13.94 4.94 10.59
CA LYS A 358 -14.94 4.00 11.14
C LYS A 358 -14.30 2.66 11.49
N LEU A 359 -13.42 2.15 10.63
CA LEU A 359 -12.68 0.91 10.88
C LEU A 359 -11.70 1.06 12.04
N TYR A 360 -11.01 2.21 12.14
CA TYR A 360 -10.16 2.54 13.29
C TYR A 360 -10.94 2.49 14.61
N TYR A 361 -12.03 3.26 14.72
CA TYR A 361 -12.82 3.29 15.96
C TYR A 361 -13.46 1.93 16.27
N LYS A 362 -13.91 1.19 15.26
CA LYS A 362 -14.43 -0.18 15.44
C LYS A 362 -13.36 -1.09 16.07
N MET A 363 -12.14 -1.07 15.52
CA MET A 363 -11.00 -1.83 16.06
C MET A 363 -10.63 -1.39 17.47
N ARG A 364 -10.57 -0.09 17.74
CA ARG A 364 -10.17 0.42 19.06
C ARG A 364 -11.23 0.22 20.14
N ARG A 365 -12.52 0.07 19.79
CA ARG A 365 -13.59 -0.25 20.75
C ARG A 365 -13.76 -1.73 21.00
N ASN A 366 -13.81 -2.50 19.93
CA ASN A 366 -14.05 -3.94 19.97
C ASN A 366 -12.91 -4.66 19.28
N PRO A 367 -11.69 -4.63 19.88
CA PRO A 367 -10.52 -5.24 19.30
C PRO A 367 -10.72 -6.74 19.20
N ASN A 368 -10.56 -7.26 17.99
CA ASN A 368 -10.48 -8.67 17.68
C ASN A 368 -9.56 -8.85 16.48
N LEU A 369 -9.18 -10.10 16.21
CA LEU A 369 -8.25 -10.45 15.14
C LEU A 369 -8.64 -9.77 13.82
N ASN A 370 -9.90 -9.96 13.41
CA ASN A 370 -10.45 -9.44 12.17
C ASN A 370 -10.39 -7.92 12.07
N THR A 371 -10.82 -7.20 13.11
CA THR A 371 -10.84 -5.73 13.10
C THR A 371 -9.44 -5.14 13.03
N ILE A 372 -8.44 -5.75 13.69
CA ILE A 372 -7.04 -5.32 13.58
C ILE A 372 -6.52 -5.63 12.18
N SER A 373 -6.70 -6.85 11.66
CA SER A 373 -6.24 -7.22 10.32
C SER A 373 -6.83 -6.31 9.23
N VAL A 374 -8.14 -6.07 9.26
CA VAL A 374 -8.82 -5.18 8.33
C VAL A 374 -8.28 -3.76 8.47
N TYR A 375 -8.13 -3.25 9.68
CA TYR A 375 -7.59 -1.91 9.88
C TYR A 375 -6.15 -1.78 9.35
N SER A 376 -5.30 -2.77 9.59
CA SER A 376 -3.93 -2.81 9.08
C SER A 376 -3.86 -2.77 7.54
N ILE A 377 -4.81 -3.42 6.85
CA ILE A 377 -4.91 -3.34 5.38
C ILE A 377 -5.22 -1.90 4.94
N PHE A 378 -6.16 -1.22 5.61
CA PHE A 378 -6.50 0.16 5.27
C PHE A 378 -5.44 1.18 5.71
N SER A 379 -4.66 0.89 6.76
CA SER A 379 -3.46 1.67 7.08
C SER A 379 -2.43 1.62 5.95
N PHE A 380 -2.27 0.47 5.28
CA PHE A 380 -1.43 0.38 4.08
C PHE A 380 -1.97 1.28 2.95
N VAL A 381 -3.29 1.29 2.72
CA VAL A 381 -3.90 2.17 1.71
C VAL A 381 -3.64 3.65 2.02
N ILE A 382 -3.74 4.06 3.29
CA ILE A 382 -3.40 5.45 3.68
C ILE A 382 -1.93 5.75 3.42
N ILE A 383 -1.02 4.85 3.81
CA ILE A 383 0.44 5.04 3.62
C ILE A 383 0.80 5.16 2.14
N PHE A 384 0.15 4.38 1.28
CA PHE A 384 0.39 4.38 -0.16
C PHE A 384 -0.53 5.31 -0.96
N SER A 385 -1.31 6.16 -0.31
CA SER A 385 -2.29 7.04 -1.00
C SER A 385 -1.66 8.04 -1.98
N PHE A 386 -0.39 8.40 -1.79
CA PHE A 386 0.37 9.24 -2.73
C PHE A 386 0.75 8.52 -4.03
N PHE A 387 0.64 7.19 -4.06
CA PHE A 387 0.92 6.31 -5.18
C PHE A 387 -0.42 5.89 -5.82
N ILE A 388 -0.60 4.66 -6.27
CA ILE A 388 -1.78 4.22 -7.04
C ILE A 388 -3.09 4.06 -6.22
N PRO A 389 -4.27 4.03 -6.88
CA PRO A 389 -5.57 3.73 -6.27
C PRO A 389 -5.75 2.22 -6.02
N ILE A 390 -5.10 1.77 -4.96
CA ILE A 390 -5.02 0.36 -4.56
C ILE A 390 -6.38 -0.33 -4.41
N ILE A 391 -7.38 0.40 -3.90
CA ILE A 391 -8.72 -0.17 -3.61
C ILE A 391 -9.39 -0.68 -4.89
N SER A 392 -9.09 -0.08 -6.04
CA SER A 392 -9.70 -0.45 -7.32
C SER A 392 -9.15 -1.77 -7.88
N PHE A 393 -8.04 -2.30 -7.35
CA PHE A 393 -7.41 -3.50 -7.88
C PHE A 393 -8.10 -4.78 -7.40
N LEU A 394 -8.42 -5.66 -8.35
CA LEU A 394 -9.05 -6.96 -8.07
C LEU A 394 -8.23 -7.81 -7.09
N HIS A 395 -6.92 -7.89 -7.30
CA HIS A 395 -6.03 -8.67 -6.46
C HIS A 395 -5.93 -8.12 -5.03
N PHE A 396 -6.05 -6.80 -4.84
CA PHE A 396 -6.13 -6.19 -3.50
C PHE A 396 -7.44 -6.55 -2.82
N ALA A 397 -8.58 -6.43 -3.53
CA ALA A 397 -9.89 -6.84 -3.03
C ALA A 397 -9.91 -8.33 -2.65
N PHE A 398 -9.29 -9.19 -3.48
CA PHE A 398 -9.15 -10.62 -3.21
C PHE A 398 -8.37 -10.90 -1.92
N ASN A 399 -7.22 -10.26 -1.73
CA ASN A 399 -6.43 -10.39 -0.49
C ASN A 399 -7.20 -9.88 0.74
N LEU A 400 -7.91 -8.74 0.61
CA LEU A 400 -8.78 -8.21 1.66
C LEU A 400 -9.85 -9.24 2.06
N LEU A 401 -10.51 -9.87 1.09
CA LEU A 401 -11.54 -10.88 1.34
C LEU A 401 -10.96 -12.12 2.02
N ILE A 402 -9.83 -12.66 1.54
CA ILE A 402 -9.15 -13.81 2.16
C ILE A 402 -8.86 -13.51 3.64
N ILE A 403 -8.17 -12.40 3.89
CA ILE A 403 -7.77 -12.03 5.25
C ILE A 403 -9.02 -11.79 6.10
N TYR A 404 -10.03 -11.10 5.59
CA TYR A 404 -11.29 -10.86 6.30
C TYR A 404 -11.97 -12.17 6.71
N PHE A 405 -12.18 -13.11 5.78
CA PHE A 405 -12.91 -14.35 6.07
C PHE A 405 -12.13 -15.28 6.99
N VAL A 406 -10.82 -15.44 6.75
CA VAL A 406 -9.96 -16.29 7.61
C VAL A 406 -9.93 -15.74 9.02
N THR A 407 -9.68 -14.43 9.18
CA THR A 407 -9.57 -13.83 10.51
C THR A 407 -10.90 -13.72 11.26
N LYS A 408 -12.02 -13.63 10.54
CA LYS A 408 -13.37 -13.67 11.13
C LYS A 408 -13.73 -15.06 11.67
N LYS A 409 -13.24 -16.12 11.03
CA LYS A 409 -13.46 -17.52 11.46
C LYS A 409 -12.60 -17.93 12.66
N ILE A 410 -11.53 -17.18 12.95
CA ILE A 410 -10.64 -17.42 14.09
C ILE A 410 -11.14 -16.55 15.24
N THR A 411 -12.03 -17.12 16.06
CA THR A 411 -12.53 -16.48 17.27
C THR A 411 -11.62 -16.79 18.46
N ALA A 412 -11.61 -15.87 19.43
CA ALA A 412 -11.07 -16.19 20.74
C ALA A 412 -11.91 -17.33 21.36
N LEU A 413 -11.24 -18.31 21.96
CA LEU A 413 -11.82 -19.44 22.68
C LEU A 413 -12.09 -19.07 24.14
#